data_AF-A0A2Z4V128-F1
#
_entry.id   AF-A0A2Z4V128-F1
#
_cell.length_a   1.000
_cell.length_b   1.000
_cell.length_c   1.000
_cell.angle_alpha   90.00
_cell.angle_beta   90.00
_cell.angle_gamma   90.00
#
_symmetry.space_group_name_H-M   'P 1'
#
loop_
_entity.id
_entity.type
_entity.pdbx_description
1 polymer ?
#
loop_
_entity_poly.entity_id
_entity_poly.type
_entity_poly.pdbx_seq_one_letter_code
_entity_poly.pdbx_strand_id
1 'polypeptide(L)'
;MRIQVVRTGGFAGIERRAEVDTSGLPDEAEWQDLARLALRPGPPGDPADRIRDGFSYRITVDGRTVDCRDPNLSEPQRELISRVLKEGA
;
A
#
# COMPACT_ATOMS: atom_id res chain seq x y z
N MET A 1 -9.74 11.21 -5.64
CA MET A 1 -8.58 11.03 -4.73
C MET A 1 -7.55 10.17 -5.46
N ARG A 2 -6.25 10.50 -5.35
CA ARG A 2 -5.18 9.78 -6.06
C ARG A 2 -4.42 8.89 -5.10
N ILE A 3 -4.38 7.59 -5.40
CA ILE A 3 -3.68 6.57 -4.62
C ILE A 3 -2.55 5.98 -5.45
N GLN A 4 -1.33 6.07 -4.95
CA GLN A 4 -0.15 5.49 -5.56
C GLN A 4 0.46 4.45 -4.63
N VAL A 5 0.81 3.30 -5.21
CA VAL A 5 1.53 2.23 -4.50
C VAL A 5 2.82 1.92 -5.24
N VAL A 6 3.93 1.94 -4.49
CA VAL A 6 5.24 1.50 -4.96
C VAL A 6 5.65 0.29 -4.14
N ARG A 7 5.82 -0.86 -4.79
CA ARG A 7 6.35 -2.09 -4.19
C ARG A 7 7.79 -2.30 -4.65
N THR A 8 8.69 -2.53 -3.70
CA THR A 8 10.11 -2.79 -3.92
C THR A 8 10.56 -4.03 -3.13
N GLY A 9 11.73 -4.57 -3.44
CA GLY A 9 12.22 -5.80 -2.81
C GLY A 9 11.63 -7.05 -3.45
N GLY A 10 11.45 -8.10 -2.66
CA GLY A 10 11.18 -9.43 -3.20
C GLY A 10 12.42 -10.09 -3.79
N PHE A 11 12.33 -11.38 -4.06
CA PHE A 11 13.44 -12.18 -4.60
C PHE A 11 14.01 -11.63 -5.92
N ALA A 12 13.16 -11.09 -6.79
CA ALA A 12 13.58 -10.52 -8.07
C ALA A 12 14.06 -9.06 -7.98
N GLY A 13 13.80 -8.35 -6.87
CA GLY A 13 14.17 -6.95 -6.69
C GLY A 13 13.49 -5.95 -7.65
N ILE A 14 12.45 -6.36 -8.38
CA ILE A 14 11.79 -5.52 -9.38
C ILE A 14 10.83 -4.54 -8.69
N GLU A 15 11.06 -3.25 -8.92
CA GLU A 15 10.12 -2.20 -8.51
C GLU A 15 8.84 -2.27 -9.35
N ARG A 16 7.69 -2.29 -8.68
CA ARG A 16 6.37 -2.17 -9.32
C ARG A 16 5.67 -0.94 -8.79
N ARG A 17 5.19 -0.09 -9.69
CA ARG A 17 4.44 1.12 -9.39
C ARG A 17 3.06 1.03 -10.03
N ALA A 18 2.03 1.32 -9.26
CA ALA A 18 0.66 1.43 -9.75
C ALA A 18 0.00 2.65 -9.12
N GLU A 19 -0.96 3.21 -9.84
CA GLU A 19 -1.69 4.38 -9.42
C GLU A 19 -3.15 4.28 -9.87
N VAL A 20 -4.05 4.71 -9.00
CA VAL A 20 -5.48 4.77 -9.25
C VAL A 20 -5.98 6.15 -8.87
N ASP A 21 -6.69 6.80 -9.79
CA ASP A 21 -7.52 7.96 -9.49
C ASP A 21 -8.95 7.47 -9.21
N THR A 22 -9.42 7.68 -7.99
CA THR A 22 -10.74 7.24 -7.54
C THR A 22 -11.84 8.26 -7.85
N SER A 23 -11.48 9.42 -8.41
CA SER A 23 -12.42 10.51 -8.66
C SER A 23 -13.47 10.09 -9.69
N GLY A 24 -14.75 10.12 -9.31
CA GLY A 24 -15.85 9.73 -10.19
C GLY A 24 -16.09 8.23 -10.31
N LEU A 25 -15.40 7.40 -9.52
CA LEU A 25 -15.77 6.00 -9.37
C LEU A 25 -17.06 5.87 -8.54
N PRO A 26 -17.94 4.90 -8.84
CA PRO A 26 -19.12 4.64 -8.03
C PRO A 26 -18.78 4.25 -6.58
N ASP A 27 -17.62 3.63 -6.39
CA ASP A 27 -17.16 3.12 -5.09
C ASP A 27 -16.18 4.08 -4.39
N GLU A 28 -16.20 5.38 -4.74
CA GLU A 28 -15.26 6.37 -4.22
C GLU A 28 -15.20 6.39 -2.68
N ALA A 29 -16.34 6.25 -2.01
CA ALA A 29 -16.43 6.24 -0.55
C ALA A 29 -15.67 5.04 0.06
N GLU A 30 -15.78 3.85 -0.53
CA GLU A 30 -15.06 2.66 -0.07
C GLU A 30 -13.55 2.84 -0.20
N TRP A 31 -13.11 3.39 -1.34
CA TRP A 31 -11.70 3.71 -1.55
C TRP A 31 -11.19 4.70 -0.49
N GLN A 32 -11.99 5.70 -0.17
CA GLN A 32 -11.62 6.72 0.81
C GLN A 32 -11.50 6.15 2.22
N ASP A 33 -12.44 5.30 2.65
CA ASP A 33 -12.37 4.67 3.97
C ASP A 33 -11.22 3.67 4.07
N LEU A 34 -10.99 2.86 3.03
CA LEU A 34 -9.85 1.95 2.97
C LEU A 34 -8.52 2.72 3.02
N ALA A 35 -8.40 3.80 2.25
CA ALA A 35 -7.22 4.66 2.25
C ALA A 35 -6.97 5.30 3.63
N ARG A 36 -8.02 5.80 4.29
CA ARG A 36 -7.93 6.35 5.65
C ARG A 36 -7.43 5.31 6.65
N LEU A 37 -7.93 4.07 6.57
CA LEU A 37 -7.50 2.98 7.43
C LEU A 37 -6.06 2.54 7.14
N ALA A 38 -5.66 2.48 5.87
CA ALA A 38 -4.31 2.10 5.46
C ALA A 38 -3.24 3.13 5.85
N LEU A 39 -3.60 4.42 5.89
CA LEU A 39 -2.74 5.51 6.35
C LEU A 39 -2.53 5.52 7.86
N ARG A 40 -3.31 4.76 8.64
CA ARG A 40 -3.05 4.65 10.08
C ARG A 40 -1.73 3.91 10.27
N PRO A 41 -0.82 4.42 11.13
CA PRO A 41 0.39 3.69 11.44
C PRO A 41 0.01 2.32 11.99
N GLY A 42 0.54 1.26 11.36
CA GLY A 42 0.44 -0.09 11.90
C GLY A 42 1.19 -0.18 13.24
N PRO A 43 1.00 -1.26 14.00
CA PRO A 43 1.83 -1.51 15.17
C PRO A 43 3.32 -1.45 14.77
N PRO A 44 4.19 -0.88 15.61
CA PRO A 44 5.62 -0.86 15.32
C PRO A 44 6.10 -2.30 15.15
N GLY A 45 6.48 -2.66 13.93
CA GLY A 45 7.04 -3.98 13.64
C GLY A 45 8.39 -4.13 14.33
N ASP A 46 8.68 -5.31 14.87
CA ASP A 46 9.97 -5.58 15.48
C ASP A 46 11.05 -5.55 14.37
N PRO A 47 12.16 -4.80 14.53
CA PRO A 47 13.29 -4.86 13.61
C PRO A 47 13.80 -6.29 13.38
N ALA A 48 13.62 -7.20 14.34
CA ALA A 48 13.94 -8.61 14.24
C ALA A 48 13.04 -9.38 13.25
N ASP A 49 11.83 -8.89 12.95
CA ASP A 49 10.89 -9.53 12.02
C ASP A 49 11.22 -9.24 10.54
N ARG A 50 12.38 -8.65 10.25
CA ARG A 50 12.79 -8.41 8.86
C ARG A 50 13.06 -9.74 8.16
N ILE A 51 12.17 -10.06 7.23
CA ILE A 51 12.31 -11.21 6.35
C ILE A 51 13.32 -10.90 5.24
N ARG A 52 14.26 -11.83 5.01
CA ARG A 52 15.16 -11.76 3.84
C ARG A 52 14.31 -11.86 2.57
N ASP A 53 14.52 -10.94 1.64
CA ASP A 53 13.73 -10.81 0.40
C ASP A 53 12.26 -10.43 0.61
N GLY A 54 11.91 -9.82 1.75
CA GLY A 54 10.57 -9.25 1.98
C GLY A 54 10.27 -8.08 1.04
N PHE A 55 8.99 -7.86 0.74
CA PHE A 55 8.57 -6.67 0.02
C PHE A 55 8.44 -5.47 0.96
N SER A 56 8.83 -4.31 0.44
CA SER A 56 8.56 -3.00 1.03
C SER A 56 7.60 -2.23 0.15
N TYR A 57 6.67 -1.52 0.78
CA TYR A 57 5.59 -0.82 0.13
C TYR A 57 5.59 0.63 0.58
N ARG A 58 5.39 1.53 -0.36
CA ARG A 58 5.12 2.94 -0.12
C ARG A 58 3.75 3.26 -0.67
N ILE A 59 2.84 3.67 0.20
CA ILE A 59 1.48 4.04 -0.15
C ILE A 59 1.39 5.56 -0.03
N THR A 60 0.99 6.23 -1.11
CA THR A 60 0.75 7.67 -1.13
C THR A 60 -0.70 7.94 -1.50
N VAL A 61 -1.41 8.69 -0.66
CA VAL A 61 -2.81 9.07 -0.87
C VAL A 61 -2.91 10.59 -0.75
N ASP A 62 -3.26 11.27 -1.84
CA ASP A 62 -3.38 12.74 -1.89
C ASP A 62 -2.20 13.49 -1.21
N GLY A 63 -0.98 12.98 -1.41
CA GLY A 63 0.26 13.56 -0.85
C GLY A 63 0.63 13.11 0.56
N ARG A 64 -0.18 12.27 1.23
CA ARG A 64 0.21 11.60 2.48
C ARG A 64 0.84 10.26 2.19
N THR A 65 2.05 10.04 2.68
CA THR A 65 2.81 8.81 2.43
C THR A 65 3.00 8.02 3.71
N VAL A 66 2.79 6.71 3.63
CA VAL A 66 3.18 5.74 4.66
C VAL A 66 4.06 4.66 4.04
N ASP A 67 5.10 4.27 4.76
CA ASP A 67 5.95 3.15 4.40
C ASP A 67 5.60 1.94 5.28
N CYS A 68 5.33 0.81 4.65
CA CYS A 68 5.02 -0.45 5.31
C CYS A 68 5.77 -1.59 4.63
N ARG A 69 5.95 -2.73 5.31
CA ARG A 69 6.79 -3.83 4.82
C ARG A 69 6.29 -5.15 5.37
N ASP A 70 6.56 -6.22 4.64
CA ASP A 70 6.30 -7.57 5.16
C ASP A 70 7.21 -7.88 6.37
N PRO A 71 6.73 -8.65 7.36
CA PRO A 71 5.37 -9.18 7.51
C PRO A 71 4.38 -8.20 8.18
N ASN A 72 4.82 -6.99 8.50
CA ASN A 72 4.13 -6.02 9.38
C ASN A 72 3.05 -5.17 8.67
N LEU A 73 2.35 -5.75 7.69
CA LEU A 73 1.24 -5.07 7.01
C LEU A 73 -0.05 -5.22 7.81
N SER A 74 -0.78 -4.12 8.00
CA SER A 74 -2.16 -4.22 8.48
C SER A 74 -3.08 -4.76 7.38
N GLU A 75 -4.23 -5.32 7.78
CA GLU A 75 -5.28 -5.77 6.84
C GLU A 75 -5.66 -4.69 5.81
N PRO A 76 -5.98 -3.43 6.20
CA PRO A 76 -6.35 -2.40 5.23
C PRO A 76 -5.19 -2.00 4.31
N GLN A 77 -3.92 -2.05 4.78
CA GLN A 77 -2.77 -1.82 3.91
C GLN A 77 -2.65 -2.90 2.85
N ARG A 78 -2.76 -4.18 3.25
CA ARG A 78 -2.68 -5.33 2.33
C ARG A 78 -3.79 -5.27 1.28
N GLU A 79 -5.01 -4.98 1.71
CA GLU A 79 -6.16 -4.85 0.82
C GLU A 79 -5.98 -3.71 -0.17
N LEU A 80 -5.57 -2.52 0.30
CA LEU A 80 -5.34 -1.37 -0.56
C LEU A 80 -4.23 -1.63 -1.59
N ILE A 81 -3.10 -2.22 -1.15
CA ILE A 81 -1.99 -2.59 -2.05
C ILE A 81 -2.47 -3.54 -3.14
N SER A 82 -3.21 -4.59 -2.77
CA SER A 82 -3.73 -5.57 -3.72
C SER A 82 -4.71 -4.94 -4.70
N ARG A 83 -5.62 -4.08 -4.23
CA ARG A 83 -6.61 -3.41 -5.09
C ARG A 83 -5.92 -2.45 -6.07
N VAL A 84 -5.01 -1.59 -5.60
CA VAL A 84 -4.27 -0.65 -6.46
C VAL A 84 -3.38 -1.37 -7.48
N LEU A 85 -2.65 -2.42 -7.06
CA LEU A 85 -1.79 -3.17 -8.00
C LEU A 85 -2.57 -3.99 -9.03
N LYS A 86 -3.86 -4.27 -8.77
CA LYS A 86 -4.77 -4.95 -9.70
C LYS A 86 -5.43 -3.98 -10.68
N GLU A 87 -5.92 -2.85 -10.19
CA GLU A 87 -6.63 -1.84 -10.99
C GLU A 87 -5.67 -0.95 -11.81
N GLY A 88 -4.48 -0.64 -11.27
CA GLY A 88 -3.48 0.20 -11.92
C GLY A 88 -2.44 -0.56 -12.76
N ALA A 89 -2.76 -1.78 -13.21
CA ALA A 89 -1.89 -2.64 -14.02
C ALA A 89 -2.22 -2.60 -15.51
#